data_AF-A0A176S718-F1
#
_entry.id   AF-A0A176S718-F1
#
_cell.length_a   1.000
_cell.length_b   1.000
_cell.length_c   1.000
_cell.angle_alpha   90.00
_cell.angle_beta   90.00
_cell.angle_gamma   90.00
#
_symmetry.space_group_name_H-M   'P 1'
#
loop_
_entity.id
_entity.type
_entity.pdbx_description
1 polymer ?
#
loop_
_entity_poly.entity_id
_entity_poly.type
_entity_poly.pdbx_seq_one_letter_code
_entity_poly.pdbx_strand_id
1 'polypeptide(L)' 'MNAANEVAVEAFLQERLRFSAIPKIIETTLSQLTGRVANSLEIILEDDAHARELASEAVISYQ' A
#
# COMPACT_ATOMS: atom_id res chain seq x y z
N MET A 1 0.39 -6.91 -1.94
CA MET A 1 0.74 -7.01 -0.51
C MET A 1 2.16 -6.53 -0.17
N ASN A 2 3.16 -6.62 -1.06
CA ASN A 2 4.49 -6.04 -0.78
C ASN A 2 4.52 -4.50 -0.94
N ALA A 3 4.00 -3.96 -2.04
CA ALA A 3 3.95 -2.51 -2.29
C ALA A 3 3.37 -1.68 -1.12
N ALA A 4 2.20 -2.08 -0.58
CA ALA A 4 1.58 -1.39 0.53
C ALA A 4 2.47 -1.37 1.80
N ASN A 5 3.17 -2.48 2.07
CA ASN A 5 4.10 -2.58 3.18
C ASN A 5 5.33 -1.69 2.95
N GLU A 6 5.89 -1.66 1.75
CA GLU A 6 7.03 -0.80 1.41
C GLU A 6 6.69 0.68 1.61
N VAL A 7 5.54 1.15 1.12
CA VAL A 7 5.10 2.54 1.30
C VAL A 7 4.88 2.87 2.78
N ALA A 8 4.24 1.97 3.53
CA ALA A 8 3.98 2.18 4.96
C ALA A 8 5.27 2.21 5.79
N VAL A 9 6.22 1.31 5.49
CA VAL A 9 7.53 1.27 6.15
C VAL A 9 8.36 2.50 5.80
N GLU A 10 8.37 2.93 4.53
CA GLU A 10 9.05 4.15 4.12
C GLU A 10 8.48 5.37 4.86
N ALA A 11 7.16 5.51 4.94
CA ALA A 11 6.53 6.59 5.70
C ALA A 11 6.87 6.55 7.19
N PHE A 12 6.96 5.36 7.79
CA PHE A 12 7.42 5.19 9.17
C PHE A 12 8.88 5.63 9.35
N LEU A 13 9.78 5.21 8.46
CA LEU A 13 11.19 5.60 8.50
C LEU A 13 11.41 7.09 8.27
N GLN A 14 10.50 7.76 7.56
CA GLN A 14 10.47 9.21 7.36
C GLN A 14 9.73 9.97 8.48
N GLU A 15 9.39 9.30 9.58
CA GLU A 15 8.65 9.88 10.73
C GLU A 15 7.26 10.45 10.37
N ARG A 16 6.71 10.08 9.20
CA ARG A 16 5.38 10.49 8.72
C ARG A 16 4.26 9.57 9.20
N LEU A 17 4.60 8.42 9.79
CA LEU A 17 3.67 7.40 10.24
C LEU A 17 4.18 6.76 11.55
N ARG A 18 3.27 6.41 12.46
CA ARG A 18 3.63 5.61 13.66
C ARG A 18 3.74 4.14 13.29
N PHE A 19 4.61 3.38 13.97
CA PHE A 19 4.74 1.93 13.76
C PHE A 19 3.39 1.18 13.87
N SER A 20 2.55 1.57 14.84
CA SER A 20 1.23 0.97 15.06
C SER A 20 0.23 1.21 13.91
N ALA A 21 0.50 2.17 13.02
CA ALA A 21 -0.36 2.47 11.88
C ALA A 21 0.00 1.64 10.63
N ILE A 22 1.18 1.01 10.58
CA ILE A 22 1.60 0.19 9.42
C ILE A 22 0.58 -0.90 9.07
N PRO A 23 0.10 -1.75 10.00
CA PRO A 23 -0.90 -2.78 9.67
C PRO A 23 -2.18 -2.17 9.09
N LYS A 24 -2.54 -0.99 9.57
CA LYS A 24 -3.78 -0.33 9.19
C LYS A 24 -3.72 0.28 7.79
N ILE A 25 -2.56 0.82 7.38
CA ILE A 25 -2.31 1.23 5.99
C ILE A 25 -2.39 0.03 5.05
N ILE A 26 -1.78 -1.09 5.44
CA ILE A 26 -1.80 -2.33 4.64
C ILE A 26 -3.24 -2.83 4.47
N GLU A 27 -4.01 -2.94 5.56
CA GLU A 27 -5.42 -3.34 5.52
C GLU A 27 -6.27 -2.41 4.63
N THR A 28 -6.09 -1.09 4.78
CA THR A 28 -6.84 -0.08 4.01
C THR A 28 -6.50 -0.12 2.52
N THR A 29 -5.25 -0.45 2.17
CA THR A 29 -4.85 -0.64 0.78
C THR A 29 -5.48 -1.90 0.20
N LEU A 30 -5.44 -3.00 0.95
CA LEU A 30 -5.99 -4.28 0.48
C LEU A 30 -7.52 -4.29 0.38
N SER A 31 -8.23 -3.52 1.21
CA SER A 31 -9.69 -3.42 1.11
C SER A 31 -10.16 -2.65 -0.13
N GLN A 32 -9.31 -1.82 -0.72
CA GLN A 32 -9.61 -1.02 -1.90
C GLN A 32 -9.16 -1.70 -3.21
N LEU A 33 -8.14 -2.56 -3.13
CA LEU A 33 -7.72 -3.35 -4.28
C LEU A 33 -8.77 -4.40 -4.63
N THR A 34 -9.27 -4.34 -5.87
CA THR A 34 -10.12 -5.40 -6.41
C THR A 34 -9.23 -6.54 -6.88
N GLY A 35 -9.29 -7.70 -6.21
CA GLY A 35 -8.47 -8.85 -6.57
C GLY A 35 -8.77 -9.33 -8.00
N ARG A 36 -7.74 -9.40 -8.84
CA ARG A 36 -7.79 -10.01 -10.17
C ARG A 36 -6.70 -11.06 -10.34
N VAL A 37 -6.89 -11.97 -11.27
CA VAL A 37 -5.92 -13.06 -11.52
C VAL A 37 -4.67 -12.46 -12.15
N ALA A 38 -3.53 -12.57 -11.46
CA ALA A 38 -2.22 -12.18 -11.96
C ALA A 38 -1.69 -13.20 -12.98
N ASN A 39 -2.20 -13.13 -14.22
CA ASN A 39 -1.85 -14.06 -15.30
C ASN A 39 -0.75 -13.56 -16.24
N SER A 40 -0.21 -12.37 -15.99
CA SER A 40 0.89 -11.77 -16.76
C SER A 40 1.69 -10.80 -15.89
N LEU A 41 2.93 -10.53 -16.28
CA LEU A 41 3.78 -9.55 -15.59
C LEU A 41 3.16 -8.15 -15.64
N GLU A 42 2.51 -7.77 -16.74
CA GLU A 42 1.83 -6.48 -16.89
C GLU A 42 0.78 -6.28 -15.78
N ILE A 43 -0.07 -7.29 -15.54
CA ILE A 43 -1.08 -7.23 -14.47
C ILE A 43 -0.44 -7.09 -13.09
N ILE A 44 0.67 -7.79 -12.84
CA ILE A 44 1.40 -7.70 -11.57
C ILE A 44 1.94 -6.27 -11.37
N LEU A 45 2.51 -5.67 -12.41
CA LEU A 45 3.06 -4.31 -12.34
C LEU A 45 1.97 -3.25 -12.18
N GLU A 46 0.85 -3.40 -12.89
CA GLU A 46 -0.32 -2.53 -12.71
C GLU A 46 -0.88 -2.64 -11.28
N ASP A 47 -1.01 -3.86 -10.74
CA ASP A 47 -1.50 -4.08 -9.37
C ASP A 47 -0.52 -3.53 -8.33
N ASP A 48 0.79 -3.64 -8.56
CA ASP A 48 1.83 -3.04 -7.70
C ASP A 48 1.74 -1.52 -7.70
N ALA A 49 1.63 -0.90 -8.88
CA ALA A 49 1.49 0.55 -9.03
C ALA A 49 0.22 1.07 -8.32
N HIS A 50 -0.92 0.42 -8.56
CA HIS A 50 -2.19 0.79 -7.92
C HIS A 50 -2.13 0.61 -6.39
N ALA A 51 -1.47 -0.46 -5.90
CA ALA A 51 -1.25 -0.65 -4.47
C ALA A 51 -0.40 0.48 -3.85
N ARG A 52 0.61 1.00 -4.57
CA ARG A 52 1.44 2.12 -4.10
C ARG A 52 0.67 3.42 -4.02
N GLU A 53 -0.18 3.69 -5.01
CA GLU A 53 -1.05 4.87 -5.03
C GLU A 53 -2.00 4.86 -3.83
N LEU A 54 -2.77 3.78 -3.66
CA LEU A 54 -3.73 3.62 -2.55
C LEU A 54 -3.04 3.67 -1.17
N ALA A 55 -1.87 3.05 -1.03
CA ALA A 55 -1.11 3.10 0.23
C ALA A 55 -0.63 4.53 0.54
N SER A 56 -0.20 5.28 -0.48
CA SER A 56 0.27 6.66 -0.32
C SER A 56 -0.87 7.58 0.11
N GLU A 57 -2.06 7.43 -0.50
CA GLU A 57 -3.28 8.15 -0.11
C GLU A 57 -3.71 7.81 1.32
N ALA A 58 -3.65 6.53 1.69
CA ALA A 58 -3.96 6.09 3.05
C ALA A 58 -2.98 6.69 4.07
N VAL A 59 -1.68 6.79 3.76
CA VAL A 59 -0.69 7.42 4.63
C VAL A 59 -1.04 8.90 4.85
N ILE A 60 -1.36 9.65 3.79
CA ILE A 60 -1.74 11.07 3.90
C ILE A 60 -2.99 11.23 4.78
N SER A 61 -3.95 10.32 4.64
CA SER A 61 -5.21 10.34 5.41
C SER A 61 -5.04 9.95 6.89
N TYR A 62 -3.90 9.37 7.26
CA TYR A 62 -3.58 8.92 8.63
C TYR A 62 -2.78 9.92 9.47
N GLN A 63 -2.40 11.06 8.89
CA GLN A 63 -1.69 12.15 9.55
C GLN A 63 -2.63 13.06 10.33
#